data_AF-A0A8H7FNI5-F1
#
_entry.id   AF-A0A8H7FNI5-F1
#
_cell.length_a   1.000
_cell.length_b   1.000
_cell.length_c   1.000
_cell.angle_alpha   90.00
_cell.angle_beta   90.00
_cell.angle_gamma   90.00
#
_symmetry.space_group_name_H-M   'P 1'
#
loop_
_entity.id
_entity.type
_entity.pdbx_description
1 polymer ?
#
loop_
_entity_poly.entity_id
_entity_poly.type
_entity_poly.pdbx_seq_one_letter_code
_entity_poly.pdbx_strand_id
1 'polypeptide(L)'
;MANTKSNLPPSYQVATPPPSPIRTHRPIDRTDDPQWVDLRCLALCTSDISSLSGEEPLRAGESSLTRLDVIKGLACLLAVFALSQIFFAALCTSTCQEKIENQTERELLSLRQSQEHERALLLEQNTLRERLREWDWKLKGEEQERRSLRWATPAEAKCTAYGVREYRAQLLSTAPYRFDWVDHCEKLPFTIHGHSLKTIRCENVNGVSGSSLQPQAQTNAKCCCNRWYGGGGLLKATLYALRIS
;
A
#
# COMPACT_ATOMS: atom_id res chain seq x y z
N MET A 1 30.99 34.11 22.76
CA MET A 1 30.92 33.46 21.43
C MET A 1 30.06 32.22 21.58
N ALA A 2 28.83 32.23 21.04
CA ALA A 2 27.91 31.09 21.11
C ALA A 2 27.95 30.31 19.78
N ASN A 3 28.17 29.00 19.85
CA ASN A 3 28.40 28.16 18.68
C ASN A 3 27.11 27.41 18.30
N THR A 4 26.36 27.95 17.34
CA THR A 4 25.04 27.44 16.96
C THR A 4 25.17 26.27 15.99
N LYS A 5 25.09 25.03 16.49
CA LYS A 5 25.00 23.82 15.65
C LYS A 5 23.71 23.86 14.81
N SER A 6 23.84 23.91 13.50
CA SER A 6 22.75 23.78 12.54
C SER A 6 22.31 22.32 12.40
N ASN A 7 21.22 21.96 13.09
CA ASN A 7 20.53 20.69 12.86
C ASN A 7 19.77 20.74 11.52
N LEU A 8 20.46 20.41 10.43
CA LEU A 8 19.83 20.15 9.14
C LEU A 8 19.13 18.78 9.18
N PRO A 9 17.85 18.68 8.77
CA PRO A 9 17.14 17.41 8.70
C PRO A 9 17.78 16.49 7.65
N PRO A 10 17.70 15.15 7.82
CA PRO A 10 18.34 14.20 6.91
C PRO A 10 17.85 14.38 5.47
N SER A 11 18.79 14.19 4.54
CA SER A 11 18.53 14.28 3.09
C SER A 11 17.42 13.32 2.67
N TYR A 12 16.42 13.84 1.97
CA TYR A 12 15.30 13.06 1.47
C TYR A 12 15.77 12.24 0.25
N GLN A 13 15.90 10.92 0.41
CA GLN A 13 16.05 10.05 -0.75
C GLN A 13 14.76 10.08 -1.58
N VAL A 14 14.91 10.20 -2.90
CA VAL A 14 13.79 10.15 -3.84
C VAL A 14 13.21 8.74 -3.80
N ALA A 15 12.07 8.57 -3.14
CA ALA A 15 11.36 7.29 -3.10
C ALA A 15 10.86 6.95 -4.51
N THR A 16 11.51 5.97 -5.15
CA THR A 16 11.00 5.38 -6.40
C THR A 16 9.60 4.82 -6.17
N PRO A 17 8.66 5.01 -7.13
CA PRO A 17 7.31 4.49 -6.98
C PRO A 17 7.34 2.97 -6.78
N PRO A 18 6.48 2.42 -5.91
CA PRO A 18 6.45 0.98 -5.65
C PRO A 18 6.08 0.22 -6.93
N PRO A 19 6.69 -0.95 -7.21
CA PRO A 19 6.35 -1.75 -8.37
C PRO A 19 4.88 -2.20 -8.29
N SER A 20 4.22 -2.26 -9.44
CA SER A 20 2.83 -2.71 -9.52
C SER A 20 2.70 -4.17 -9.02
N PRO A 21 1.64 -4.50 -8.25
CA PRO A 21 1.49 -5.86 -7.71
C PRO A 21 1.34 -6.88 -8.83
N ILE A 22 2.27 -7.84 -8.89
CA ILE A 22 2.22 -8.96 -9.83
C ILE A 22 1.00 -9.81 -9.47
N ARG A 23 0.05 -9.89 -10.39
CA ARG A 23 -1.22 -10.61 -10.21
C ARG A 23 -1.00 -12.13 -10.27
N THR A 24 -0.51 -12.71 -9.19
CA THR A 24 -0.40 -14.17 -9.06
C THR A 24 -1.80 -14.79 -8.95
N HIS A 25 -2.29 -15.31 -10.07
CA HIS A 25 -3.47 -16.18 -10.07
C HIS A 25 -3.15 -17.46 -9.30
N ARG A 26 -3.56 -17.55 -8.03
CA ARG A 26 -3.68 -18.86 -7.37
C ARG A 26 -4.83 -19.63 -8.01
N PRO A 27 -4.65 -20.90 -8.37
CA PRO A 27 -5.79 -21.75 -8.71
C PRO A 27 -6.71 -21.86 -7.50
N ILE A 28 -8.00 -21.68 -7.73
CA ILE A 28 -9.03 -21.95 -6.72
C ILE A 28 -9.23 -23.46 -6.74
N ASP A 29 -8.51 -24.16 -5.88
CA ASP A 29 -8.77 -25.58 -5.67
C ASP A 29 -10.10 -25.74 -4.95
N ARG A 30 -10.99 -26.57 -5.51
CA ARG A 30 -12.42 -26.55 -5.20
C ARG A 30 -12.89 -27.93 -4.80
N THR A 31 -12.39 -28.39 -3.65
CA THR A 31 -12.62 -29.72 -3.10
C THR A 31 -13.08 -29.65 -1.64
N ASP A 32 -14.28 -29.11 -1.43
CA ASP A 32 -15.00 -29.20 -0.16
C ASP A 32 -16.44 -29.64 -0.45
N ASP A 33 -16.62 -30.95 -0.68
CA ASP A 33 -17.93 -31.59 -0.61
C ASP A 33 -18.29 -31.80 0.88
N PRO A 34 -19.39 -31.21 1.39
CA PRO A 34 -19.82 -31.42 2.77
C PRO A 34 -20.52 -32.78 2.89
N GLN A 35 -19.72 -33.86 2.96
CA GLN A 35 -20.23 -35.22 2.90
C GLN A 35 -19.81 -36.09 4.10
N TRP A 36 -20.83 -36.58 4.81
CA TRP A 36 -20.80 -37.65 5.82
C TRP A 36 -20.11 -37.35 7.17
N VAL A 37 -20.82 -36.62 8.03
CA VAL A 37 -20.55 -36.63 9.48
C VAL A 37 -20.88 -38.01 10.07
N ASP A 38 -19.85 -38.83 10.19
CA ASP A 38 -19.60 -39.80 11.29
C ASP A 38 -20.69 -40.82 11.69
N LEU A 39 -21.32 -41.50 10.73
CA LEU A 39 -21.84 -42.87 10.97
C LEU A 39 -20.72 -43.90 11.25
N ARG A 40 -19.43 -43.54 11.07
CA ARG A 40 -18.28 -44.44 11.23
C ARG A 40 -17.87 -44.72 12.67
N CYS A 41 -18.10 -43.80 13.61
CA CYS A 41 -17.75 -44.03 15.02
C CYS A 41 -18.53 -45.20 15.65
N LEU A 42 -19.78 -45.44 15.22
CA LEU A 42 -20.57 -46.61 15.63
C LEU A 42 -20.08 -47.92 15.01
N ALA A 43 -19.42 -47.88 13.85
CA ALA A 43 -18.96 -49.07 13.12
C ALA A 43 -17.59 -49.58 13.59
N LEU A 44 -16.78 -48.74 14.23
CA LEU A 44 -15.44 -49.12 14.71
C LEU A 44 -15.45 -49.84 16.07
N CYS A 45 -16.45 -49.60 16.94
CA CYS A 45 -16.53 -50.28 18.24
C CYS A 45 -17.00 -51.77 18.15
N THR A 46 -17.26 -52.33 16.95
CA THR A 46 -17.83 -53.69 16.78
C THR A 46 -16.92 -54.70 16.05
N SER A 47 -15.75 -54.31 15.55
CA SER A 47 -14.97 -55.12 14.59
C SER A 47 -14.04 -56.19 15.20
N ASP A 48 -13.55 -56.01 16.44
CA ASP A 48 -12.35 -56.72 16.93
C ASP A 48 -12.59 -57.91 17.88
N ILE A 49 -13.84 -58.32 18.15
CA ILE A 49 -14.15 -59.33 19.19
C ILE A 49 -13.95 -60.79 18.69
N SER A 50 -13.75 -61.03 17.39
CA SER A 50 -13.85 -62.37 16.78
C SER A 50 -12.63 -63.30 16.90
N SER A 51 -11.59 -63.00 17.70
CA SER A 51 -10.31 -63.75 17.66
C SER A 51 -9.93 -64.59 18.88
N LEU A 52 -10.67 -64.56 19.99
CA LEU A 52 -10.44 -65.49 21.13
C LEU A 52 -11.31 -66.75 21.02
N SER A 53 -10.91 -67.66 20.13
CA SER A 53 -11.34 -69.07 20.15
C SER A 53 -10.13 -69.96 20.41
N GLY A 54 -9.86 -70.21 21.68
CA GLY A 54 -8.87 -71.17 22.16
C GLY A 54 -9.54 -72.10 23.15
N GLU A 55 -10.24 -73.12 22.66
CA GLU A 55 -10.88 -74.12 23.53
C GLU A 55 -9.85 -75.11 24.08
N GLU A 56 -9.62 -75.06 25.39
CA GLU A 56 -8.79 -76.04 26.10
C GLU A 56 -9.70 -77.16 26.68
N PRO A 57 -9.41 -78.45 26.45
CA PRO A 57 -10.32 -79.54 26.83
C PRO A 57 -10.27 -79.83 28.34
N LEU A 58 -11.17 -79.20 29.10
CA LEU A 58 -11.36 -79.45 30.53
C LEU A 58 -11.89 -80.86 30.81
N ARG A 59 -11.13 -81.65 31.57
CA ARG A 59 -11.52 -83.00 32.03
C ARG A 59 -12.73 -82.93 32.97
N ALA A 60 -13.73 -83.76 32.69
CA ALA A 60 -14.92 -83.90 33.53
C ALA A 60 -14.61 -84.54 34.89
N GLY A 61 -15.02 -83.85 35.97
CA GLY A 61 -15.26 -84.44 37.28
C GLY A 61 -16.74 -84.31 37.62
N GLU A 62 -17.44 -85.43 37.77
CA GLU A 62 -18.89 -85.43 38.00
C GLU A 62 -19.23 -84.98 39.42
N SER A 63 -19.69 -83.74 39.55
CA SER A 63 -20.42 -83.27 40.72
C SER A 63 -21.84 -82.87 40.29
N SER A 64 -22.84 -83.28 41.06
CA SER A 64 -24.26 -83.18 40.68
C SER A 64 -24.74 -81.73 40.75
N LEU A 65 -24.63 -81.02 39.62
CA LEU A 65 -25.01 -79.62 39.48
C LEU A 65 -26.51 -79.41 39.75
N THR A 66 -26.87 -78.57 40.73
CA THR A 66 -28.28 -78.31 41.03
C THR A 66 -28.86 -77.25 40.09
N ARG A 67 -30.17 -77.30 39.82
CA ARG A 67 -30.87 -76.28 39.00
C ARG A 67 -30.66 -74.84 39.51
N LEU A 68 -30.45 -74.67 40.81
CA LEU A 68 -30.24 -73.36 41.42
C LEU A 68 -28.88 -72.76 41.03
N ASP A 69 -27.86 -73.59 40.87
CA ASP A 69 -26.50 -73.14 40.51
C ASP A 69 -26.42 -72.70 39.05
N VAL A 70 -27.18 -73.37 38.17
CA VAL A 70 -27.37 -72.95 36.76
C VAL A 70 -28.01 -71.56 36.67
N ILE A 71 -29.07 -71.30 37.46
CA ILE A 71 -29.76 -70.00 37.48
C ILE A 71 -28.81 -68.89 37.97
N LYS A 72 -28.03 -69.14 39.04
CA LYS A 72 -27.01 -68.20 39.54
C LYS A 72 -25.93 -67.92 38.49
N GLY A 73 -25.44 -68.96 37.80
CA GLY A 73 -24.46 -68.82 36.73
C GLY A 73 -24.96 -67.93 35.59
N LEU A 74 -26.17 -68.17 35.10
CA LEU A 74 -26.81 -67.35 34.06
C LEU A 74 -27.02 -65.89 34.51
N ALA A 75 -27.49 -65.66 35.74
CA ALA A 75 -27.66 -64.32 36.28
C ALA A 75 -26.31 -63.57 36.40
N CYS A 76 -25.24 -64.27 36.79
CA CYS A 76 -23.90 -63.71 36.86
C CYS A 76 -23.35 -63.34 35.46
N LEU A 77 -23.53 -64.22 34.46
CA LEU A 77 -23.14 -63.94 33.08
C LEU A 77 -23.89 -62.72 32.50
N LEU A 78 -25.20 -62.61 32.74
CA LEU A 78 -25.99 -61.46 32.30
C LEU A 78 -25.53 -60.16 32.99
N ALA A 79 -25.17 -60.20 34.27
CA ALA A 79 -24.63 -59.04 34.99
C ALA A 79 -23.26 -58.61 34.43
N VAL A 80 -22.35 -59.56 34.18
CA VAL A 80 -21.03 -59.27 33.57
C VAL A 80 -21.19 -58.70 32.16
N PHE A 81 -22.10 -59.25 31.36
CA PHE A 81 -22.40 -58.71 30.02
C PHE A 81 -22.99 -57.30 30.08
N ALA A 82 -23.94 -57.03 30.98
CA ALA A 82 -24.49 -55.68 31.14
C ALA A 82 -23.41 -54.66 31.56
N LEU A 83 -22.53 -55.04 32.50
CA LEU A 83 -21.41 -54.19 32.93
C LEU A 83 -20.38 -53.96 31.80
N SER A 84 -20.08 -54.97 30.98
CA SER A 84 -19.18 -54.79 29.84
C SER A 84 -19.78 -53.86 28.78
N GLN A 85 -21.07 -53.96 28.48
CA GLN A 85 -21.76 -53.05 27.55
C GLN A 85 -21.78 -51.61 28.07
N ILE A 86 -22.03 -51.39 29.36
CA ILE A 86 -21.96 -50.05 29.99
C ILE A 86 -20.54 -49.48 29.91
N PHE A 87 -19.51 -50.30 30.18
CA PHE A 87 -18.11 -49.88 30.10
C PHE A 87 -17.68 -49.54 28.66
N PHE A 88 -18.03 -50.38 27.67
CA PHE A 88 -17.80 -50.09 26.25
C PHE A 88 -18.51 -48.82 25.78
N ALA A 89 -19.77 -48.61 26.19
CA ALA A 89 -20.49 -47.37 25.89
C ALA A 89 -19.77 -46.15 26.46
N ALA A 90 -19.29 -46.20 27.71
CA ALA A 90 -18.55 -45.12 28.35
C ALA A 90 -17.18 -44.83 27.71
N LEU A 91 -16.51 -45.85 27.17
CA LEU A 91 -15.26 -45.67 26.41
C LEU A 91 -15.52 -45.10 25.01
N CYS A 92 -16.52 -45.60 24.28
CA CYS A 92 -16.83 -45.06 22.95
C CYS A 92 -17.37 -43.62 23.05
N THR A 93 -18.07 -43.21 24.13
CA THR A 93 -18.47 -41.81 24.32
C THR A 93 -17.30 -40.88 24.65
N SER A 94 -16.36 -41.26 25.52
CA SER A 94 -15.23 -40.41 25.87
C SER A 94 -14.31 -40.12 24.67
N THR A 95 -14.00 -41.15 23.87
CA THR A 95 -13.18 -41.00 22.66
C THR A 95 -13.91 -40.20 21.56
N CYS A 96 -15.23 -40.33 21.45
CA CYS A 96 -16.00 -39.48 20.53
C CYS A 96 -16.02 -38.01 20.98
N GLN A 97 -16.16 -37.77 22.28
CA GLN A 97 -16.19 -36.41 22.84
C GLN A 97 -14.85 -35.69 22.64
N GLU A 98 -13.72 -36.35 22.91
CA GLU A 98 -12.38 -35.79 22.65
C GLU A 98 -12.18 -35.45 21.16
N LYS A 99 -12.66 -36.31 20.24
CA LYS A 99 -12.57 -36.06 18.79
C LYS A 99 -13.40 -34.83 18.37
N ILE A 100 -14.61 -34.67 18.92
CA ILE A 100 -15.48 -33.53 18.64
C ILE A 100 -14.86 -32.23 19.17
N GLU A 101 -14.33 -32.23 20.39
CA GLU A 101 -13.65 -31.07 20.99
C GLU A 101 -12.42 -30.65 20.18
N ASN A 102 -11.54 -31.60 19.84
CA ASN A 102 -10.41 -31.35 18.95
C ASN A 102 -10.81 -30.81 17.56
N GLN A 103 -11.98 -31.19 17.03
CA GLN A 103 -12.47 -30.68 15.77
C GLN A 103 -13.00 -29.24 15.90
N THR A 104 -13.79 -28.94 16.93
CA THR A 104 -14.31 -27.58 17.16
C THR A 104 -13.18 -26.59 17.49
N GLU A 105 -12.12 -27.01 18.18
CA GLU A 105 -10.93 -26.17 18.39
C GLU A 105 -10.24 -25.80 17.07
N ARG A 106 -10.07 -26.76 16.14
CA ARG A 106 -9.47 -26.52 14.82
C ARG A 106 -10.32 -25.56 13.98
N GLU A 107 -11.64 -25.75 14.00
CA GLU A 107 -12.58 -24.87 13.31
C GLU A 107 -12.50 -23.44 13.88
N LEU A 108 -12.51 -23.27 15.22
CA LEU A 108 -12.34 -21.97 15.88
C LEU A 108 -11.00 -21.30 15.58
N LEU A 109 -9.90 -22.05 15.54
CA LEU A 109 -8.57 -21.54 15.16
C LEU A 109 -8.54 -21.10 13.70
N SER A 110 -9.14 -21.87 12.77
CA SER A 110 -9.23 -21.51 11.36
C SER A 110 -10.05 -20.23 11.13
N LEU A 111 -11.14 -20.06 11.88
CA LEU A 111 -11.98 -18.86 11.84
C LEU A 111 -11.27 -17.64 12.42
N ARG A 112 -10.45 -17.81 13.46
CA ARG A 112 -9.61 -16.74 14.00
C ARG A 112 -8.55 -16.31 12.99
N GLN A 113 -7.86 -17.26 12.35
CA GLN A 113 -6.86 -16.96 11.32
C GLN A 113 -7.47 -16.25 10.10
N SER A 114 -8.65 -16.67 9.62
CA SER A 114 -9.31 -16.00 8.50
C SER A 114 -9.75 -14.58 8.87
N GLN A 115 -10.27 -14.37 10.09
CA GLN A 115 -10.62 -13.05 10.60
C GLN A 115 -9.38 -12.14 10.78
N GLU A 116 -8.25 -12.68 11.26
CA GLU A 116 -6.99 -11.95 11.36
C GLU A 116 -6.45 -11.57 9.98
N HIS A 117 -6.55 -12.46 9.00
CA HIS A 117 -6.16 -12.19 7.61
C HIS A 117 -7.03 -11.10 6.97
N GLU A 118 -8.35 -11.15 7.15
CA GLU A 118 -9.27 -10.10 6.67
C GLU A 118 -8.97 -8.73 7.31
N ARG A 119 -8.72 -8.70 8.62
CA ARG A 119 -8.29 -7.47 9.33
C ARG A 119 -6.98 -6.92 8.78
N ALA A 120 -6.01 -7.79 8.47
CA ALA A 120 -4.74 -7.38 7.87
C ALA A 120 -4.93 -6.76 6.48
N LEU A 121 -5.76 -7.37 5.63
CA LEU A 121 -6.10 -6.83 4.30
C LEU A 121 -6.82 -5.47 4.37
N LEU A 122 -7.76 -5.31 5.32
CA LEU A 122 -8.43 -4.03 5.55
C LEU A 122 -7.48 -2.95 6.05
N LEU A 123 -6.52 -3.31 6.92
CA LEU A 123 -5.49 -2.39 7.39
C LEU A 123 -4.56 -1.98 6.24
N GLU A 124 -4.10 -2.92 5.42
CA GLU A 124 -3.29 -2.63 4.22
C GLU A 124 -4.05 -1.69 3.27
N GLN A 125 -5.32 -1.97 2.95
CA GLN A 125 -6.15 -1.12 2.10
C GLN A 125 -6.28 0.31 2.66
N ASN A 126 -6.44 0.47 3.97
CA ASN A 126 -6.50 1.78 4.61
C ASN A 126 -5.16 2.53 4.53
N THR A 127 -4.01 1.86 4.75
CA THR A 127 -2.69 2.49 4.60
C THR A 127 -2.43 2.95 3.16
N LEU A 128 -2.87 2.18 2.15
CA LEU A 128 -2.78 2.58 0.74
C LEU A 128 -3.67 3.80 0.45
N ARG A 129 -4.91 3.83 0.97
CA ARG A 129 -5.81 4.99 0.88
C ARG A 129 -5.22 6.23 1.55
N GLU A 130 -4.49 6.08 2.64
CA GLU A 130 -3.78 7.19 3.31
C GLU A 130 -2.60 7.72 2.49
N ARG A 131 -1.74 6.84 1.98
CA ARG A 131 -0.63 7.24 1.09
C ARG A 131 -1.13 7.97 -0.16
N LEU A 132 -2.25 7.54 -0.74
CA LEU A 132 -2.88 8.24 -1.87
C LEU A 132 -3.41 9.63 -1.47
N ARG A 133 -4.06 9.77 -0.31
CA ARG A 133 -4.50 11.09 0.21
C ARG A 133 -3.33 12.04 0.47
N GLU A 134 -2.23 11.54 1.04
CA GLU A 134 -1.01 12.34 1.23
C GLU A 134 -0.37 12.77 -0.09
N TRP A 135 -0.36 11.87 -1.08
CA TRP A 135 0.19 12.18 -2.41
C TRP A 135 -0.65 13.23 -3.14
N ASP A 136 -1.98 13.08 -3.12
CA ASP A 136 -2.93 14.09 -3.62
C ASP A 136 -2.74 15.45 -2.94
N TRP A 137 -2.52 15.46 -1.62
CA TRP A 137 -2.28 16.69 -0.86
C TRP A 137 -0.97 17.36 -1.28
N LYS A 138 0.11 16.58 -1.44
CA LYS A 138 1.42 17.09 -1.93
C LYS A 138 1.28 17.67 -3.34
N LEU A 139 0.63 16.96 -4.26
CA LEU A 139 0.43 17.43 -5.64
C LEU A 139 -0.39 18.74 -5.69
N LYS A 140 -1.46 18.84 -4.89
CA LYS A 140 -2.26 20.08 -4.77
C LYS A 140 -1.47 21.21 -4.11
N GLY A 141 -0.62 20.91 -3.13
CA GLY A 141 0.31 21.87 -2.52
C GLY A 141 1.30 22.44 -3.55
N GLU A 142 1.98 21.57 -4.29
CA GLU A 142 2.90 21.96 -5.38
C GLU A 142 2.19 22.77 -6.48
N GLU A 143 0.96 22.39 -6.86
CA GLU A 143 0.18 23.14 -7.84
C GLU A 143 -0.23 24.53 -7.31
N GLN A 144 -0.64 24.62 -6.04
CA GLN A 144 -0.98 25.90 -5.41
C GLN A 144 0.24 26.80 -5.25
N GLU A 145 1.41 26.25 -4.89
CA GLU A 145 2.68 26.96 -4.88
C GLU A 145 3.06 27.47 -6.28
N ARG A 146 2.91 26.63 -7.32
CA ARG A 146 3.05 27.03 -8.74
C ARG A 146 2.11 28.16 -9.14
N ARG A 147 0.84 28.13 -8.72
CA ARG A 147 -0.13 29.20 -8.97
C ARG A 147 0.16 30.49 -8.18
N SER A 148 0.86 30.40 -7.04
CA SER A 148 1.25 31.56 -6.23
C SER A 148 2.40 32.38 -6.86
N LEU A 149 3.26 31.70 -7.63
CA LEU A 149 4.38 32.28 -8.36
C LEU A 149 3.85 33.14 -9.51
N ARG A 150 4.05 34.46 -9.40
CA ARG A 150 3.60 35.45 -10.39
C ARG A 150 4.71 36.45 -10.67
N TRP A 151 4.80 36.85 -11.94
CA TRP A 151 5.67 37.94 -12.34
C TRP A 151 5.17 39.28 -11.76
N ALA A 152 6.11 40.14 -11.39
CA ALA A 152 5.89 41.55 -11.17
C ALA A 152 5.46 42.24 -12.47
N THR A 153 4.90 43.44 -12.34
CA THR A 153 4.76 44.36 -13.46
C THR A 153 6.12 44.54 -14.15
N PRO A 154 6.20 44.45 -15.49
CA PRO A 154 7.45 44.68 -16.21
C PRO A 154 7.98 46.09 -15.94
N ALA A 155 9.24 46.17 -15.56
CA ALA A 155 10.00 47.40 -15.71
C ALA A 155 10.60 47.45 -17.13
N GLU A 156 10.52 48.61 -17.77
CA GLU A 156 11.31 48.88 -18.97
C GLU A 156 12.78 49.06 -18.54
N ALA A 157 13.68 48.36 -19.23
CA ALA A 157 15.12 48.49 -19.00
C ALA A 157 15.73 49.41 -20.06
N LYS A 158 16.71 48.92 -20.82
CA LYS A 158 17.39 49.67 -21.88
C LYS A 158 16.95 49.24 -23.27
N CYS A 159 17.18 50.10 -24.24
CA CYS A 159 17.06 49.76 -25.65
C CYS A 159 18.35 49.07 -26.10
N THR A 160 18.27 47.87 -26.65
CA THR A 160 19.45 47.07 -27.05
C THR A 160 19.78 47.24 -28.53
N ALA A 161 18.79 47.56 -29.37
CA ALA A 161 18.95 47.88 -30.78
C ALA A 161 17.76 48.74 -31.28
N TYR A 162 17.81 49.18 -32.53
CA TYR A 162 16.68 49.86 -33.19
C TYR A 162 15.43 48.95 -33.14
N GLY A 163 14.34 49.48 -32.60
CA GLY A 163 13.10 48.70 -32.45
C GLY A 163 13.19 47.54 -31.45
N VAL A 164 14.19 47.49 -30.55
CA VAL A 164 14.33 46.44 -29.53
C VAL A 164 14.48 47.04 -28.13
N ARG A 165 13.55 46.68 -27.25
CA ARG A 165 13.55 47.10 -25.84
C ARG A 165 13.66 45.88 -24.93
N GLU A 166 14.61 45.95 -24.00
CA GLU A 166 14.72 45.00 -22.90
C GLU A 166 13.64 45.32 -21.85
N TYR A 167 12.82 44.33 -21.50
CA TYR A 167 11.93 44.38 -20.34
C TYR A 167 12.46 43.41 -19.29
N ARG A 168 12.27 43.77 -18.01
CA ARG A 168 12.68 42.98 -16.84
C ARG A 168 11.50 42.82 -15.90
N ALA A 169 11.27 41.61 -15.42
CA ALA A 169 10.25 41.32 -14.41
C ALA A 169 10.85 40.46 -13.29
N GLN A 170 10.56 40.84 -12.05
CA GLN A 170 10.88 40.09 -10.83
C GLN A 170 9.80 39.05 -10.54
N LEU A 171 10.13 37.95 -9.88
CA LEU A 171 9.17 36.92 -9.51
C LEU A 171 8.71 37.19 -8.07
N LEU A 172 7.46 37.67 -7.88
CA LEU A 172 6.92 38.17 -6.61
C LEU A 172 6.48 37.06 -5.64
N SER A 173 7.29 36.02 -5.50
CA SER A 173 7.10 34.99 -4.49
C SER A 173 8.43 34.32 -4.17
N THR A 174 8.68 34.12 -2.89
CA THR A 174 9.81 33.35 -2.39
C THR A 174 9.65 31.90 -2.83
N ALA A 175 10.23 31.55 -3.98
CA ALA A 175 10.33 30.16 -4.43
C ALA A 175 10.87 29.31 -3.26
N PRO A 176 10.20 28.20 -2.89
CA PRO A 176 10.61 27.36 -1.76
C PRO A 176 12.08 26.94 -1.87
N TYR A 177 12.77 26.76 -0.75
CA TYR A 177 14.22 26.46 -0.73
C TYR A 177 14.61 25.21 -1.56
N ARG A 178 13.68 24.28 -1.78
CA ARG A 178 13.87 23.05 -2.56
C ARG A 178 13.45 23.15 -4.04
N PHE A 179 13.03 24.33 -4.48
CA PHE A 179 12.41 24.54 -5.79
C PHE A 179 13.44 25.01 -6.81
N ASP A 180 13.49 24.36 -7.97
CA ASP A 180 14.28 24.87 -9.09
C ASP A 180 13.59 26.10 -9.69
N TRP A 181 14.13 27.26 -9.31
CA TRP A 181 13.68 28.57 -9.74
C TRP A 181 14.03 28.86 -11.20
N VAL A 182 15.00 28.17 -11.80
CA VAL A 182 15.36 28.31 -13.22
C VAL A 182 14.28 27.66 -14.06
N ASP A 183 13.98 26.38 -13.78
CA ASP A 183 12.93 25.61 -14.45
C ASP A 183 11.56 26.31 -14.43
N HIS A 184 11.19 26.90 -13.28
CA HIS A 184 9.94 27.66 -13.17
C HIS A 184 10.00 29.02 -13.84
N CYS A 185 11.14 29.71 -13.81
CA CYS A 185 11.32 30.96 -14.52
C CYS A 185 11.20 30.78 -16.04
N GLU A 186 11.72 29.68 -16.62
CA GLU A 186 11.60 29.33 -18.04
C GLU A 186 10.16 28.94 -18.45
N LYS A 187 9.43 28.27 -17.55
CA LYS A 187 8.07 27.78 -17.83
C LYS A 187 6.97 28.80 -17.59
N LEU A 188 7.15 29.77 -16.68
CA LEU A 188 6.08 30.71 -16.30
C LEU A 188 5.89 31.79 -17.39
N PRO A 189 4.77 31.78 -18.14
CA PRO A 189 4.55 32.75 -19.20
C PRO A 189 4.44 34.16 -18.64
N PHE A 190 4.90 35.13 -19.43
CA PHE A 190 4.93 36.53 -19.02
C PHE A 190 4.23 37.43 -20.06
N THR A 191 3.40 38.37 -19.61
CA THR A 191 2.53 39.16 -20.49
C THR A 191 2.99 40.62 -20.61
N ILE A 192 3.21 41.10 -21.84
CA ILE A 192 3.50 42.50 -22.14
C ILE A 192 2.52 43.00 -23.20
N HIS A 193 1.87 44.13 -22.95
CA HIS A 193 0.92 44.76 -23.89
C HIS A 193 -0.15 43.77 -24.43
N GLY A 194 -0.59 42.84 -23.58
CA GLY A 194 -1.55 41.78 -23.93
C GLY A 194 -0.97 40.54 -24.61
N HIS A 195 0.32 40.52 -24.96
CA HIS A 195 0.98 39.37 -25.57
C HIS A 195 1.72 38.52 -24.53
N SER A 196 1.40 37.22 -24.50
CA SER A 196 2.12 36.22 -23.71
C SER A 196 3.43 35.83 -24.40
N LEU A 197 4.53 35.92 -23.67
CA LEU A 197 5.89 35.65 -24.12
C LEU A 197 6.54 34.63 -23.18
N LYS A 198 7.44 33.82 -23.74
CA LYS A 198 8.34 32.98 -22.94
C LYS A 198 9.54 33.82 -22.47
N THR A 199 10.01 33.54 -21.27
CA THR A 199 11.31 34.02 -20.79
C THR A 199 12.43 33.32 -21.55
N ILE A 200 13.56 34.00 -21.72
CA ILE A 200 14.72 33.49 -22.49
C ILE A 200 15.94 33.31 -21.59
N ARG A 201 15.95 33.97 -20.42
CA ARG A 201 17.02 33.90 -19.44
C ARG A 201 16.49 34.22 -18.05
N CYS A 202 17.08 33.55 -17.06
CA CYS A 202 16.74 33.64 -15.65
C CYS A 202 18.00 33.94 -14.84
N GLU A 203 18.05 35.09 -14.16
CA GLU A 203 19.24 35.52 -13.41
C GLU A 203 18.99 35.52 -11.89
N ASN A 204 19.91 34.93 -11.11
CA ASN A 204 19.92 35.06 -9.64
C ASN A 204 20.89 36.16 -9.22
N VAL A 205 20.35 37.29 -8.76
CA VAL A 205 21.13 38.49 -8.47
C VAL A 205 21.72 38.49 -7.04
N ASN A 206 21.45 37.44 -6.23
CA ASN A 206 22.07 37.26 -4.90
C ASN A 206 23.52 36.70 -4.93
N GLY A 207 24.15 36.66 -6.11
CA GLY A 207 25.60 36.53 -6.26
C GLY A 207 26.14 35.11 -6.49
N VAL A 208 26.59 34.84 -7.72
CA VAL A 208 28.02 34.81 -8.11
C VAL A 208 28.11 34.54 -9.63
N SER A 209 28.66 35.51 -10.36
CA SER A 209 29.32 35.44 -11.69
C SER A 209 28.74 34.59 -12.83
N GLY A 210 28.31 35.26 -13.92
CA GLY A 210 28.07 34.60 -15.22
C GLY A 210 27.35 35.45 -16.28
N SER A 211 28.04 36.39 -16.93
CA SER A 211 27.64 36.94 -18.25
C SER A 211 27.77 35.83 -19.32
N SER A 212 26.98 35.74 -20.40
CA SER A 212 26.93 36.70 -21.51
C SER A 212 25.92 36.31 -22.62
N LEU A 213 25.22 37.31 -23.19
CA LEU A 213 24.72 37.46 -24.58
C LEU A 213 24.09 36.30 -25.42
N GLN A 214 22.83 36.50 -25.87
CA GLN A 214 22.50 36.61 -27.31
C GLN A 214 21.11 37.25 -27.60
N PRO A 215 20.94 38.16 -28.60
CA PRO A 215 19.70 38.93 -28.81
C PRO A 215 18.81 38.46 -30.00
N GLN A 216 17.51 38.80 -29.95
CA GLN A 216 16.55 38.81 -31.09
C GLN A 216 15.52 39.97 -30.89
N ALA A 217 14.80 40.48 -31.90
CA ALA A 217 14.35 41.91 -31.89
C ALA A 217 12.82 42.18 -31.88
N GLN A 218 12.13 42.61 -30.79
CA GLN A 218 10.62 42.71 -30.75
C GLN A 218 9.96 44.08 -30.97
N THR A 219 8.90 44.12 -31.80
CA THR A 219 8.72 45.20 -32.79
C THR A 219 7.35 45.88 -32.85
N ASN A 220 6.75 46.20 -31.71
CA ASN A 220 5.62 47.14 -31.65
C ASN A 220 5.71 48.10 -30.44
N ALA A 221 6.84 48.11 -29.73
CA ALA A 221 7.10 49.14 -28.72
C ALA A 221 7.41 50.46 -29.42
N LYS A 222 6.66 51.52 -29.06
CA LYS A 222 6.86 52.92 -29.48
C LYS A 222 8.36 53.26 -29.38
N CYS A 223 9.00 53.39 -30.55
CA CYS A 223 10.40 52.99 -30.68
C CYS A 223 11.37 53.86 -29.87
N CYS A 224 12.52 53.27 -29.52
CA CYS A 224 13.69 53.97 -28.96
C CYS A 224 14.39 54.84 -30.02
N CYS A 225 13.63 55.69 -30.70
CA CYS A 225 14.03 56.45 -31.86
C CYS A 225 13.95 57.93 -31.54
N ASN A 226 15.00 58.44 -30.93
CA ASN A 226 15.41 59.81 -31.18
C ASN A 226 16.83 59.75 -31.76
N ARG A 227 16.91 59.99 -33.08
CA ARG A 227 18.13 60.35 -33.84
C ARG A 227 19.08 59.23 -34.31
N TRP A 228 18.58 58.28 -35.09
CA TRP A 228 19.38 57.66 -36.18
C TRP A 228 18.50 57.57 -37.44
N TYR A 229 19.00 58.09 -38.56
CA TYR A 229 18.27 58.25 -39.82
C TYR A 229 18.42 57.01 -40.72
N GLY A 230 17.29 56.56 -41.31
CA GLY A 230 17.26 55.85 -42.61
C GLY A 230 17.61 54.36 -42.62
N GLY A 231 16.64 53.53 -43.00
CA GLY A 231 16.85 52.12 -43.38
C GLY A 231 15.82 51.17 -42.80
N GLY A 232 14.88 50.71 -43.63
CA GLY A 232 13.88 49.70 -43.21
C GLY A 232 14.51 48.31 -43.06
N GLY A 233 14.17 47.60 -41.98
CA GLY A 233 14.67 46.26 -41.67
C GLY A 233 13.65 45.42 -40.88
N LEU A 234 13.67 44.11 -41.10
CA LEU A 234 12.70 43.14 -40.57
C LEU A 234 12.82 42.86 -39.06
N LEU A 235 11.81 42.14 -38.52
CA LEU A 235 11.35 42.15 -37.13
C LEU A 235 11.38 40.72 -36.47
N LYS A 236 11.70 40.52 -35.17
CA LYS A 236 11.70 39.21 -34.39
C LYS A 236 11.29 39.36 -32.88
N ALA A 237 12.00 38.79 -31.86
CA ALA A 237 11.73 39.03 -30.41
C ALA A 237 12.81 38.56 -29.35
N THR A 238 13.20 39.39 -28.34
CA THR A 238 13.82 38.92 -27.06
C THR A 238 13.29 39.65 -25.82
N LEU A 239 13.30 38.92 -24.70
CA LEU A 239 13.02 39.38 -23.35
C LEU A 239 13.94 38.70 -22.32
N TYR A 240 14.23 39.34 -21.19
CA TYR A 240 15.12 38.80 -20.14
C TYR A 240 14.46 38.91 -18.75
N ALA A 241 14.33 37.81 -18.00
CA ALA A 241 13.73 37.82 -16.67
C ALA A 241 14.80 38.06 -15.59
N LEU A 242 14.45 38.79 -14.53
CA LEU A 242 15.43 39.32 -13.57
C LEU A 242 14.86 39.30 -12.13
N ARG A 243 15.43 38.48 -11.23
CA ARG A 243 15.09 38.43 -9.78
C ARG A 243 15.45 39.77 -9.08
N ILE A 244 14.96 40.13 -7.89
CA ILE A 244 15.11 39.51 -6.54
C ILE A 244 13.85 39.79 -5.70
N SER A 245 13.77 39.09 -4.56
CA SER A 245 13.00 39.37 -3.33
C SER A 245 11.49 39.23 -3.42
#